data_AF-A0A936A475-F1
#
_entry.id   AF-A0A936A475-F1
#
_cell.length_a   1.000
_cell.length_b   1.000
_cell.length_c   1.000
_cell.angle_alpha   90.00
_cell.angle_beta   90.00
_cell.angle_gamma   90.00
#
_symmetry.space_group_name_H-M   'P 1'
#
loop_
_entity.id
_entity.type
_entity.pdbx_description
1 polymer ?
#
loop_
_entity_poly.entity_id
_entity_poly.type
_entity_poly.pdbx_seq_one_letter_code
_entity_poly.pdbx_strand_id
1 'polypeptide(L)'
;MTDECRCKQALTAAFEEAALALGGVVAIYPIPDEAVWDLAQALDAIHGRACVKCGAQVHAPPEGTDDNQHPAIVRLLAQLQGAARCEHGVTEQDQTIGSAAHGHR
;
A
#
# COMPACT_ATOMS: atom_id res chain seq x y z
N MET A 1 -17.29 -4.08 -16.61
CA MET A 1 -16.35 -3.92 -15.49
C MET A 1 -15.98 -2.45 -15.20
N THR A 2 -16.75 -1.47 -15.65
CA THR A 2 -16.40 -0.03 -15.55
C THR A 2 -17.24 0.76 -14.54
N ASP A 3 -18.44 0.29 -14.18
CA ASP A 3 -19.36 1.04 -13.32
C ASP A 3 -18.97 1.02 -11.83
N GLU A 4 -18.52 -0.12 -11.30
CA GLU A 4 -18.10 -0.25 -9.90
C GLU A 4 -16.91 0.67 -9.57
N CYS A 5 -15.96 0.79 -10.51
CA CYS A 5 -14.81 1.67 -10.38
C CYS A 5 -15.22 3.15 -10.37
N ARG A 6 -16.22 3.54 -11.17
CA ARG A 6 -16.76 4.90 -11.21
C ARG A 6 -17.54 5.25 -9.95
N CYS A 7 -18.38 4.34 -9.47
CA CYS A 7 -19.13 4.52 -8.24
C CYS A 7 -18.19 4.72 -7.04
N LYS A 8 -17.12 3.91 -6.96
CA LYS A 8 -16.08 4.05 -5.93
C LYS A 8 -15.38 5.41 -5.98
N GLN A 9 -14.96 5.86 -7.17
CA GLN A 9 -14.28 7.15 -7.33
C GLN A 9 -15.19 8.32 -6.93
N ALA A 10 -16.45 8.30 -7.36
CA ALA A 10 -17.42 9.32 -7.00
C ALA A 10 -17.67 9.35 -5.48
N LEU A 11 -17.75 8.18 -4.85
CA LEU A 11 -17.90 8.05 -3.40
C LEU A 11 -16.69 8.62 -2.66
N THR A 12 -15.47 8.25 -3.04
CA THR A 12 -14.25 8.79 -2.44
C THR A 12 -14.18 10.31 -2.57
N ALA A 13 -14.43 10.86 -3.76
CA ALA A 13 -14.42 12.30 -3.97
C ALA A 13 -15.45 13.02 -3.08
N ALA A 14 -16.65 12.45 -2.90
CA ALA A 14 -17.66 13.03 -2.02
C ALA A 14 -17.23 13.04 -0.54
N PHE A 15 -16.54 11.98 -0.09
CA PHE A 15 -16.00 11.94 1.27
C PHE A 15 -14.84 12.92 1.48
N GLU A 16 -13.98 13.10 0.49
CA GLU A 16 -12.89 14.09 0.52
C GLU A 16 -13.45 15.52 0.66
N GLU A 17 -14.45 15.88 -0.15
CA GLU A 17 -15.11 17.19 -0.06
C GLU A 17 -15.79 17.40 1.30
N ALA A 18 -16.46 16.36 1.83
CA ALA A 18 -17.07 16.42 3.15
C ALA A 18 -16.02 16.59 4.26
N ALA A 19 -14.90 15.86 4.18
CA ALA A 19 -13.80 15.98 5.14
C ALA A 19 -13.16 17.37 5.10
N LEU A 20 -12.98 17.95 3.91
CA LEU A 20 -12.48 19.33 3.74
C LEU A 20 -13.43 20.35 4.36
N ALA A 21 -14.74 20.25 4.09
CA ALA A 21 -15.73 21.15 4.65
C ALA A 21 -15.76 21.08 6.18
N LEU A 22 -15.72 19.87 6.74
CA LEU A 22 -15.69 19.65 8.19
C LEU A 22 -14.37 20.11 8.81
N GLY A 23 -13.24 19.91 8.14
CA GLY A 23 -11.94 20.46 8.54
C GLY A 23 -11.96 21.99 8.63
N GLY A 24 -12.66 22.65 7.70
CA GLY A 24 -12.91 24.10 7.76
C GLY A 24 -13.69 24.53 9.00
N VAL A 25 -14.68 23.73 9.43
CA VAL A 25 -15.42 23.99 10.68
C VAL A 25 -14.50 23.83 11.89
N VAL A 26 -13.73 22.76 11.96
CA VAL A 26 -12.75 22.53 13.04
C VAL A 26 -11.70 23.65 13.11
N ALA A 27 -11.30 24.22 11.96
CA ALA A 27 -10.35 25.32 11.93
C ALA A 27 -10.92 26.65 12.48
N ILE A 28 -12.24 26.84 12.44
CA ILE A 28 -12.90 28.07 12.88
C ILE A 28 -13.36 27.98 14.34
N TYR A 29 -13.78 26.79 14.78
CA TYR A 29 -14.34 26.59 16.11
C TYR A 29 -13.34 25.88 17.02
N PRO A 30 -13.23 26.30 18.30
CA PRO A 30 -12.38 25.62 19.28
C PRO A 30 -13.01 24.29 19.69
N ILE A 31 -12.79 23.27 18.87
CA ILE A 31 -13.22 21.89 19.12
C ILE A 31 -12.06 21.14 19.79
N PRO A 32 -12.29 20.38 20.88
CA PRO A 32 -11.25 19.56 21.51
C PRO A 32 -10.65 18.55 20.54
N ASP A 33 -9.34 18.31 20.64
CA ASP A 33 -8.59 17.41 19.74
C ASP A 33 -9.17 15.99 19.75
N GLU A 34 -9.66 15.51 20.90
CA GLU A 34 -10.30 14.20 21.02
C GLU A 34 -11.58 14.11 20.18
N ALA A 35 -12.38 15.19 20.16
CA ALA A 35 -13.59 15.25 19.36
C ALA A 35 -13.28 15.37 17.86
N VAL A 36 -12.19 16.04 17.49
CA VAL A 36 -11.69 16.08 16.11
C VAL A 36 -11.22 14.70 15.66
N TRP A 37 -10.52 13.98 16.54
CA TRP A 37 -10.06 12.62 16.29
C TRP A 37 -11.23 11.64 16.12
N ASP A 38 -12.23 11.71 17.00
CA ASP A 38 -13.45 10.89 16.90
C ASP A 38 -14.22 11.17 15.60
N LEU A 39 -14.27 12.45 15.18
CA LEU A 39 -14.87 12.83 13.90
C LEU A 39 -14.12 12.23 12.71
N ALA A 40 -12.79 12.30 12.70
CA ALA A 40 -11.96 11.72 11.64
C ALA A 40 -12.17 10.19 11.55
N GLN A 41 -12.10 9.50 12.69
CA GLN A 41 -12.35 8.05 12.74
C GLN A 41 -13.75 7.68 12.25
N ALA A 42 -14.77 8.46 12.60
CA ALA A 42 -16.13 8.22 12.14
C ALA A 42 -16.26 8.34 10.61
N LEU A 43 -15.61 9.35 10.01
CA LEU A 43 -15.60 9.55 8.56
C LEU A 43 -14.92 8.38 7.83
N ASP A 44 -13.74 7.98 8.29
CA ASP A 44 -12.98 6.85 7.72
C ASP A 44 -13.78 5.55 7.82
N ALA A 45 -14.43 5.30 8.95
CA ALA A 45 -15.24 4.11 9.14
C ALA A 45 -16.46 4.08 8.21
N ILE A 46 -17.11 5.23 7.97
CA ILE A 46 -18.23 5.31 7.02
C ILE A 46 -17.73 5.11 5.59
N HIS A 47 -16.63 5.77 5.20
CA HIS A 47 -16.03 5.63 3.86
C HIS A 47 -15.63 4.17 3.58
N GLY A 48 -14.93 3.52 4.51
CA GLY A 48 -14.54 2.12 4.41
C GLY A 48 -15.75 1.20 4.24
N ARG A 49 -16.79 1.35 5.07
CA ARG A 49 -18.04 0.57 4.94
C ARG A 49 -18.74 0.78 3.59
N ALA A 50 -18.74 2.01 3.09
CA ALA A 50 -19.37 2.34 1.82
C ALA A 50 -18.56 1.78 0.63
N CYS A 51 -17.23 1.88 0.66
CA CYS A 51 -16.36 1.29 -0.36
C CYS A 51 -16.47 -0.24 -0.43
N VAL A 52 -16.51 -0.93 0.72
CA VAL A 52 -16.69 -2.40 0.78
C VAL A 52 -17.98 -2.84 0.08
N LYS A 53 -19.07 -2.08 0.28
CA LYS A 53 -20.36 -2.35 -0.40
C LYS A 53 -20.32 -2.08 -1.91
N CYS A 54 -19.44 -1.20 -2.37
CA CYS A 54 -19.21 -0.94 -3.80
C CYS A 54 -18.29 -1.98 -4.48
N GLY A 55 -18.04 -3.14 -3.83
CA GLY A 55 -17.18 -4.19 -4.39
C GLY A 55 -15.68 -3.89 -4.28
N ALA A 56 -15.30 -2.84 -3.54
CA ALA A 56 -13.91 -2.67 -3.19
C ALA A 56 -13.56 -3.75 -2.15
N GLN A 57 -12.74 -4.72 -2.54
CA GLN A 57 -11.80 -5.28 -1.57
C GLN A 57 -10.92 -4.12 -1.11
N VAL A 58 -11.42 -3.36 -0.14
CA VAL A 58 -10.54 -2.63 0.76
C VAL A 58 -9.83 -3.76 1.46
N HIS A 59 -8.52 -3.87 1.26
CA HIS A 59 -7.68 -4.61 2.18
C HIS A 59 -8.06 -4.07 3.56
N ALA A 60 -8.87 -4.83 4.30
CA ALA A 60 -9.04 -4.59 5.71
C ALA A 60 -7.61 -4.48 6.27
N PRO A 61 -7.27 -3.45 7.06
CA PRO A 61 -6.06 -3.55 7.85
C PRO A 61 -6.17 -4.91 8.57
N PRO A 62 -5.19 -5.80 8.43
CA PRO A 62 -5.28 -7.13 9.01
C PRO A 62 -5.54 -6.97 10.49
N GLU A 63 -6.74 -7.36 10.95
CA GLU A 63 -6.98 -7.60 12.36
C GLU A 63 -6.00 -8.70 12.78
N GLY A 64 -4.90 -8.30 13.41
CA GLY A 64 -3.83 -9.19 13.83
C GLY A 64 -2.41 -8.83 13.39
N THR A 65 -2.13 -7.63 12.88
CA THR A 65 -0.74 -7.13 12.96
C THR A 65 -0.51 -6.55 14.35
N ASP A 66 0.28 -7.29 15.13
CA ASP A 66 1.14 -6.78 16.21
C ASP A 66 1.37 -5.27 16.05
N ASP A 67 0.93 -4.48 17.04
CA ASP A 67 0.72 -3.02 17.05
C ASP A 67 1.99 -2.16 16.76
N ASN A 68 3.08 -2.77 16.30
CA ASN A 68 4.39 -2.14 16.24
C ASN A 68 4.96 -1.93 14.83
N GLN A 69 4.26 -2.30 13.75
CA GLN A 69 4.83 -2.13 12.39
C GLN A 69 3.86 -1.56 11.36
N HIS A 70 4.13 -0.31 10.98
CA HIS A 70 3.44 0.40 9.90
C HIS A 70 3.53 -0.39 8.58
N PRO A 71 2.45 -0.51 7.77
CA PRO A 71 2.41 -1.37 6.58
C PRO A 71 3.46 -1.00 5.52
N ALA A 72 3.90 0.25 5.47
CA ALA A 72 5.02 0.66 4.63
C ALA A 72 6.36 0.01 5.06
N ILE A 73 6.57 -0.18 6.37
CA ILE A 73 7.77 -0.81 6.94
C ILE A 73 7.76 -2.30 6.61
N VAL A 74 6.62 -2.98 6.75
CA VAL A 74 6.47 -4.40 6.39
C VAL A 74 6.80 -4.63 4.91
N ARG A 75 6.30 -3.76 4.02
CA ARG A 75 6.60 -3.82 2.58
C ARG A 75 8.09 -3.59 2.29
N LEU A 76 8.71 -2.63 2.97
CA LEU A 76 10.14 -2.34 2.81
C LEU A 76 11.01 -3.51 3.30
N LEU A 77 10.71 -4.09 4.47
CA LEU A 77 11.45 -5.23 5.01
C LEU A 77 11.35 -6.46 4.09
N ALA A 78 10.18 -6.72 3.52
CA ALA A 78 9.99 -7.81 2.56
C ALA A 78 10.84 -7.61 1.28
N GLN A 79 10.96 -6.36 0.79
CA GLN A 79 11.81 -6.04 -0.36
C GLN A 79 13.29 -6.25 -0.04
N LEU A 80 13.75 -5.83 1.13
CA LEU A 80 15.14 -6.01 1.57
C LEU A 80 15.49 -7.50 1.80
N GLN A 81 14.58 -8.28 2.39
CA GLN A 81 14.79 -9.71 2.60
C GLN A 81 14.74 -10.52 1.29
N GLY A 82 13.93 -10.08 0.32
CA GLY A 82 13.92 -10.64 -1.04
C GLY A 82 15.20 -10.32 -1.81
N ALA A 83 15.72 -9.10 -1.69
CA ALA A 83 16.98 -8.69 -2.30
C ALA A 83 18.19 -9.41 -1.70
N ALA A 84 18.21 -9.62 -0.38
CA ALA A 84 19.29 -10.33 0.32
C ALA A 84 19.42 -11.82 -0.08
N ARG A 85 18.36 -12.44 -0.64
CA ARG A 85 18.42 -13.81 -1.17
C ARG A 85 18.98 -13.89 -2.59
N CYS A 86 19.09 -12.78 -3.31
CA CYS A 86 19.58 -12.78 -4.69
C CYS A 86 21.10 -12.58 -4.81
N GLU A 87 21.81 -12.23 -3.73
CA GLU A 87 23.25 -11.94 -3.78
C GLU A 87 24.16 -13.10 -3.34
N HIS A 88 23.63 -14.31 -3.12
CA HIS A 88 24.43 -15.48 -2.70
C HIS A 88 24.20 -16.70 -3.62
N GLY A 89 24.45 -16.50 -4.92
CA GLY A 89 24.26 -17.58 -5.90
C GLY A 89 25.04 -17.44 -7.19
N VAL A 90 26.35 -17.10 -7.13
CA VAL A 90 27.27 -17.42 -8.23
C VAL A 90 28.60 -17.91 -7.64
N THR A 91 28.62 -19.18 -7.24
CA THR A 91 29.85 -19.95 -7.11
C THR A 91 30.17 -20.61 -8.44
N GLU A 92 31.37 -20.32 -8.93
CA GLU A 92 32.29 -21.30 -9.54
C GLU A 92 31.87 -21.96 -10.87
N GLN A 93 32.44 -21.47 -11.98
CA GLN A 93 32.75 -22.30 -13.14
C GLN A 93 34.18 -22.02 -13.60
N ASP A 94 35.10 -22.77 -13.00
CA ASP A 94 36.36 -23.19 -13.60
C ASP A 94 36.09 -24.38 -14.54
N GLN A 95 36.52 -24.28 -15.80
CA GLN A 95 37.17 -25.34 -16.62
C GLN A 95 37.06 -25.01 -18.11
N THR A 96 38.14 -24.54 -18.73
CA THR A 96 39.10 -25.35 -19.50
C THR A 96 38.48 -26.13 -20.66
N ILE A 97 38.49 -25.57 -21.88
CA ILE A 97 38.80 -26.34 -23.10
C ILE A 97 39.59 -25.43 -24.04
N GLY A 98 40.91 -25.64 -24.09
CA GLY A 98 41.71 -25.27 -25.24
C GLY A 98 41.60 -26.32 -26.34
N SER A 99 42.07 -25.93 -27.53
CA SER A 99 42.45 -26.80 -28.66
C SER A 99 41.41 -27.05 -29.75
N ALA A 100 41.58 -26.33 -30.88
CA ALA A 100 41.59 -26.87 -32.25
C ALA A 100 41.92 -25.70 -33.22
N ALA A 101 43.19 -25.55 -33.60
CA ALA A 101 43.71 -25.98 -34.90
C ALA A 101 43.09 -25.24 -36.11
N HIS A 102 43.69 -24.11 -36.49
CA HIS A 102 43.49 -23.48 -37.79
C HIS A 102 44.66 -23.90 -38.71
N GLY A 103 44.37 -24.79 -39.66
CA GLY A 103 45.32 -25.27 -40.65
C GLY A 103 44.69 -25.30 -42.03
N HIS A 104 45.36 -24.60 -42.95
CA HIS A 104 45.40 -24.78 -44.41
C HIS A 104 44.09 -24.78 -45.24
N ARG A 105 43.93 -23.73 -46.04
CA ARG A 105 44.35 -23.79 -47.46
C ARG A 105 44.55 -22.40 -48.06
#